data_AF-A0A838F7C3-F1
#
_entry.id   AF-A0A838F7C3-F1
#
_cell.length_a   1.000
_cell.length_b   1.000
_cell.length_c   1.000
_cell.angle_alpha   90.00
_cell.angle_beta   90.00
_cell.angle_gamma   90.00
#
_symmetry.space_group_name_H-M   'P 1'
#
loop_
_entity.id
_entity.type
_entity.pdbx_description
1 polymer ?
#
loop_
_entity_poly.entity_id
_entity_poly.type
_entity_poly.pdbx_seq_one_letter_code
_entity_poly.pdbx_strand_id
1 'polypeptide(L)'
;MITLQKDKSFLSNYENSVNCEWLETNGLGGYASSTLNCCNTRRYHGLLVAAVVPPADRMVLVNKLDEVMVIDNSRYELGCNNYGDVISPQGFAFIEEFKKDLFPHFYYKAGGVEIKKSIAMVHSENTTVISYEVLKAEKEFMLELMPLISDRGHHELTHAN
;
A
#
# COMPACT_ATOMS: atom_id res chain seq x y z
N MET A 1 12.95 -20.19 -5.51
CA MET A 1 11.87 -19.35 -4.95
C MET A 1 11.38 -18.47 -6.09
N ILE A 2 10.09 -18.45 -6.40
CA ILE A 2 9.56 -17.61 -7.49
C ILE A 2 9.36 -16.21 -6.91
N THR A 3 10.09 -15.23 -7.44
CA THR A 3 9.94 -13.81 -7.08
C THR A 3 9.07 -13.16 -8.14
N LEU A 4 7.97 -12.52 -7.74
CA LEU A 4 7.23 -11.66 -8.65
C LEU A 4 7.87 -10.27 -8.65
N GLN A 5 8.21 -9.75 -9.82
CA GLN A 5 8.85 -8.45 -9.96
C GLN A 5 8.21 -7.67 -11.10
N LYS A 6 8.00 -6.37 -10.89
CA LYS A 6 7.55 -5.41 -11.90
C LYS A 6 8.41 -4.15 -11.81
N ASP A 7 8.78 -3.61 -12.96
CA ASP A 7 9.59 -2.41 -13.07
C ASP A 7 8.73 -1.14 -13.24
N LYS A 8 9.39 0.00 -13.22
CA LYS A 8 8.78 1.31 -13.46
C LYS A 8 7.98 1.40 -14.75
N SER A 9 8.41 0.77 -15.84
CA SER A 9 7.71 0.86 -17.13
C SER A 9 6.31 0.24 -17.05
N PHE A 10 6.18 -0.83 -16.28
CA PHE A 10 4.89 -1.45 -15.99
C PHE A 10 4.11 -0.64 -14.94
N LEU A 11 4.78 -0.21 -13.87
CA LEU A 11 4.14 0.40 -12.69
C LEU A 11 3.66 1.84 -12.93
N SER A 12 4.36 2.59 -13.77
CA SER A 12 4.00 3.97 -14.14
C SER A 12 2.75 4.06 -15.03
N ASN A 13 2.30 2.94 -15.59
CA ASN A 13 1.00 2.85 -16.26
C ASN A 13 -0.07 2.43 -15.23
N TYR A 14 -1.03 3.32 -14.99
CA TYR A 14 -2.10 3.09 -14.03
C TYR A 14 -2.92 1.82 -14.36
N GLU A 15 -3.35 1.65 -15.61
CA GLU A 15 -4.16 0.51 -16.04
C GLU A 15 -3.43 -0.83 -15.88
N ASN A 16 -2.12 -0.86 -16.12
CA ASN A 16 -1.34 -2.07 -15.91
C ASN A 16 -1.20 -2.42 -14.43
N SER A 17 -0.84 -1.43 -13.61
CA SER A 17 -0.52 -1.62 -12.19
C SER A 17 -1.74 -1.86 -11.32
N VAL A 18 -2.89 -1.27 -11.65
CA VAL A 18 -4.14 -1.43 -10.89
C VAL A 18 -4.76 -2.82 -11.06
N ASN A 19 -4.47 -3.51 -12.16
CA ASN A 19 -5.02 -4.85 -12.45
C ASN A 19 -4.17 -6.00 -11.87
N CYS A 20 -3.07 -5.69 -11.19
CA CYS A 20 -2.24 -6.67 -10.50
C CYS A 20 -2.32 -6.44 -8.99
N GLU A 21 -2.52 -7.51 -8.22
CA GLU A 21 -2.76 -7.45 -6.77
C GLU A 21 -1.71 -8.26 -6.00
N TRP A 22 -1.50 -7.89 -4.73
CA TRP A 22 -0.71 -8.65 -3.76
C TRP A 22 -1.56 -8.95 -2.53
N LEU A 23 -1.22 -10.04 -1.84
CA LEU A 23 -1.92 -10.53 -0.65
C LEU A 23 -0.90 -11.05 0.37
N GLU A 24 -1.03 -10.62 1.61
CA GLU A 24 -0.33 -11.12 2.79
C GLU A 24 -1.37 -11.61 3.79
N THR A 25 -1.17 -12.80 4.37
CA THR A 25 -2.15 -13.40 5.30
C THR A 25 -1.52 -13.68 6.65
N ASN A 26 -2.29 -13.59 7.72
CA ASN A 26 -1.80 -13.89 9.08
C ASN A 26 -2.06 -15.34 9.54
N GLY A 27 -2.72 -16.18 8.74
CA GLY A 27 -3.06 -17.56 9.11
C GLY A 27 -4.31 -17.71 9.98
N LEU A 28 -4.96 -16.63 10.41
CA LEU A 28 -6.28 -16.64 11.08
C LEU A 28 -7.45 -16.43 10.12
N GLY A 29 -7.15 -16.20 8.83
CA GLY A 29 -8.10 -15.72 7.85
C GLY A 29 -8.17 -14.19 7.74
N GLY A 30 -7.34 -13.47 8.51
CA GLY A 30 -7.07 -12.04 8.32
C GLY A 30 -5.96 -11.82 7.30
N TYR A 31 -5.95 -10.65 6.67
CA TYR A 31 -5.03 -10.36 5.58
C TYR A 31 -4.79 -8.85 5.35
N ALA A 32 -3.75 -8.56 4.58
CA ALA A 32 -3.47 -7.27 3.98
C ALA A 32 -3.38 -7.45 2.45
N SER A 33 -4.04 -6.60 1.69
CA SER A 33 -4.02 -6.67 0.22
C SER A 33 -4.30 -5.33 -0.44
N SER A 34 -3.77 -5.17 -1.65
CA SER A 34 -4.03 -4.04 -2.53
C SER A 34 -3.52 -4.38 -3.94
N THR A 35 -3.74 -3.46 -4.87
CA THR A 35 -3.06 -3.43 -6.17
C THR A 35 -1.57 -3.07 -6.05
N LEU A 36 -0.79 -3.26 -7.12
CA LEU A 36 0.65 -2.93 -7.15
C LEU A 36 0.95 -1.41 -7.11
N ASN A 37 -0.04 -0.56 -7.36
CA ASN A 37 0.09 0.89 -7.17
C ASN A 37 -0.53 1.39 -5.87
N CYS A 38 -0.92 0.49 -4.97
CA CYS A 38 -1.59 0.84 -3.70
C CYS A 38 -2.94 1.57 -3.87
N CYS A 39 -3.59 1.43 -5.04
CA CYS A 39 -4.93 1.94 -5.30
C CYS A 39 -5.98 0.89 -4.92
N ASN A 40 -6.72 1.10 -3.83
CA ASN A 40 -7.75 0.17 -3.41
C ASN A 40 -8.97 0.25 -4.35
N THR A 41 -9.10 -0.69 -5.29
CA THR A 41 -10.22 -0.78 -6.25
C THR A 41 -11.32 -1.76 -5.85
N ARG A 42 -11.10 -2.57 -4.82
CA ARG A 42 -12.08 -3.54 -4.31
C ARG A 42 -12.41 -3.27 -2.85
N ARG A 43 -13.64 -3.59 -2.45
CA ARG A 43 -14.09 -3.53 -1.05
C ARG A 43 -13.30 -4.42 -0.08
N TYR A 44 -12.52 -5.35 -0.62
CA TYR A 44 -11.71 -6.30 0.12
C TYR A 44 -10.25 -5.85 0.25
N HIS A 45 -9.82 -4.81 -0.45
CA HIS A 45 -8.49 -4.25 -0.22
C HIS A 45 -8.44 -3.52 1.12
N GLY A 46 -7.29 -3.61 1.77
CA GLY A 46 -7.06 -3.11 3.12
C GLY A 46 -5.66 -3.47 3.60
N LEU A 47 -5.02 -2.58 4.35
CA LEU A 47 -3.78 -2.89 5.05
C LEU A 47 -3.99 -3.71 6.31
N LEU A 48 -5.18 -3.67 6.92
CA LEU A 48 -5.55 -4.56 8.01
C LEU A 48 -7.00 -4.98 7.88
N VAL A 49 -7.21 -6.13 7.25
CA VAL A 49 -8.48 -6.86 7.27
C VAL A 49 -8.40 -7.92 8.37
N ALA A 50 -8.89 -7.57 9.55
CA ALA A 50 -8.80 -8.40 10.74
C ALA A 50 -9.88 -9.48 10.74
N ALA A 51 -9.52 -10.73 11.01
CA ALA A 51 -10.50 -11.78 11.31
C ALA A 51 -10.93 -11.66 12.77
N VAL A 52 -12.11 -11.09 13.00
CA VAL A 52 -12.64 -10.79 14.34
C VAL A 52 -13.33 -12.01 14.94
N VAL A 53 -13.99 -12.81 14.11
CA VAL A 53 -14.45 -14.17 14.43
C VAL A 53 -13.90 -15.12 13.36
N PRO A 54 -12.71 -15.69 13.57
CA PRO A 54 -12.08 -16.58 12.59
C PRO A 54 -12.97 -17.77 12.21
N PRO A 55 -13.04 -18.17 10.92
CA PRO A 55 -12.51 -17.51 9.72
C PRO A 55 -13.55 -16.65 8.98
N ALA A 56 -14.75 -16.48 9.54
CA ALA A 56 -15.93 -15.99 8.81
C ALA A 56 -16.08 -14.47 8.88
N ASP A 57 -15.93 -13.89 10.07
CA ASP A 57 -16.21 -12.47 10.29
C ASP A 57 -14.92 -11.64 10.21
N ARG A 58 -14.96 -10.60 9.38
CA ARG A 58 -13.83 -9.73 9.08
C ARG A 58 -14.22 -8.27 9.13
N MET A 59 -13.30 -7.46 9.64
CA MET A 59 -13.41 -6.01 9.63
C MET A 59 -12.22 -5.40 8.88
N VAL A 60 -12.49 -4.41 8.03
CA VAL A 60 -11.43 -3.58 7.42
C VAL A 60 -11.15 -2.44 8.39
N LEU A 61 -10.11 -2.63 9.22
CA LEU A 61 -9.74 -1.66 10.25
C LEU A 61 -8.90 -0.53 9.65
N VAL A 62 -7.87 -0.90 8.88
CA VAL A 62 -6.99 0.05 8.19
C VAL A 62 -7.11 -0.19 6.69
N ASN A 63 -7.63 0.80 5.96
CA ASN A 63 -7.82 0.71 4.52
C ASN A 63 -6.49 0.88 3.79
N LYS A 64 -5.75 1.94 4.12
CA LYS A 64 -4.53 2.33 3.43
C LYS A 64 -3.67 3.22 4.34
N LEU A 65 -2.42 3.40 3.95
CA LEU A 65 -1.48 4.37 4.49
C LEU A 65 -1.03 5.22 3.32
N ASP A 66 -1.40 6.49 3.30
CA ASP A 66 -0.94 7.45 2.31
C ASP A 66 0.34 8.12 2.83
N GLU A 67 1.36 8.17 1.97
CA GLU A 67 2.66 8.77 2.31
C GLU A 67 2.98 9.99 1.47
N VAL A 68 3.67 10.95 2.10
CA VAL A 68 4.23 12.12 1.41
C VAL A 68 5.69 12.28 1.81
N MET A 69 6.58 12.32 0.81
CA MET A 69 7.96 12.76 1.02
C MET A 69 8.05 14.28 0.86
N VAL A 70 8.53 14.96 1.90
CA VAL A 70 8.76 16.41 1.88
C VAL A 70 10.26 16.67 1.87
N ILE A 71 10.75 17.29 0.81
CA ILE A 71 12.17 17.60 0.58
C ILE A 71 12.26 19.08 0.27
N ASP A 72 12.98 19.84 1.10
CA ASP A 72 12.94 21.30 1.10
C ASP A 72 11.48 21.82 1.12
N ASN A 73 11.04 22.52 0.07
CA ASN A 73 9.65 23.02 -0.10
C ASN A 73 8.81 22.19 -1.07
N SER A 74 9.30 21.03 -1.52
CA SER A 74 8.61 20.16 -2.48
C SER A 74 7.96 18.97 -1.78
N ARG A 75 6.73 18.65 -2.18
CA ARG A 75 5.93 17.53 -1.66
C ARG A 75 5.74 16.50 -2.76
N TYR A 76 6.06 15.24 -2.45
CA TYR A 76 5.91 14.11 -3.36
C TYR A 76 4.93 13.11 -2.74
N GLU A 77 3.68 13.15 -3.20
CA GLU A 77 2.61 12.26 -2.72
C GLU A 77 2.78 10.87 -3.34
N LEU A 78 3.07 9.87 -2.51
CA LEU A 78 3.36 8.50 -2.95
C LEU A 78 2.11 7.61 -3.03
N GLY A 79 0.99 8.11 -2.49
CA GLY A 79 -0.31 7.45 -2.57
C GLY A 79 -0.89 7.42 -3.99
N CYS A 80 -1.82 6.49 -4.21
CA CYS A 80 -2.67 6.44 -5.41
C CYS A 80 -4.12 6.16 -5.03
N ASN A 81 -5.06 7.02 -5.43
CA ASN A 81 -6.49 6.77 -5.23
C ASN A 81 -7.26 7.06 -6.53
N ASN A 82 -8.34 6.31 -6.74
CA ASN A 82 -9.25 6.49 -7.88
C ASN A 82 -10.57 7.08 -7.38
N TYR A 83 -10.88 8.30 -7.83
CA TYR A 83 -12.13 9.01 -7.52
C TYR A 83 -13.16 8.91 -8.67
N GLY A 84 -13.03 7.91 -9.54
CA GLY A 84 -13.86 7.72 -10.73
C GLY A 84 -13.20 8.35 -11.95
N ASP A 85 -13.39 9.65 -12.14
CA ASP A 85 -12.88 10.37 -13.31
C ASP A 85 -11.43 10.87 -13.13
N VAL A 86 -10.92 10.81 -11.89
CA VAL A 86 -9.61 11.36 -11.53
C VAL A 86 -8.83 10.37 -10.68
N ILE A 87 -7.58 10.13 -11.08
CA ILE A 87 -6.59 9.45 -10.25
C ILE A 87 -5.75 10.50 -9.53
N SER A 88 -5.84 10.53 -8.20
CA SER A 88 -5.09 11.45 -7.36
C SER A 88 -4.89 10.90 -5.94
N PRO A 89 -3.69 10.99 -5.34
CA PRO A 89 -2.45 11.38 -5.99
C PRO A 89 -2.03 10.34 -7.05
N GLN A 90 -1.02 10.66 -7.86
CA GLN A 90 -0.47 9.77 -8.89
C GLN A 90 0.86 9.17 -8.47
N GLY A 91 0.96 8.73 -7.21
CA GLY A 91 2.21 8.27 -6.62
C GLY A 91 2.84 7.04 -7.29
N PHE A 92 2.07 6.33 -8.12
CA PHE A 92 2.58 5.25 -8.98
C PHE A 92 3.67 5.72 -9.95
N ALA A 93 3.73 7.01 -10.28
CA ALA A 93 4.82 7.61 -11.06
C ALA A 93 6.19 7.59 -10.34
N PHE A 94 6.18 7.50 -9.00
CA PHE A 94 7.38 7.45 -8.17
C PHE A 94 7.82 6.03 -7.81
N ILE A 95 7.05 5.00 -8.18
CA ILE A 95 7.44 3.60 -7.94
C ILE A 95 8.43 3.17 -9.02
N GLU A 96 9.67 2.91 -8.62
CA GLU A 96 10.72 2.39 -9.51
C GLU A 96 10.59 0.87 -9.70
N GLU A 97 10.17 0.17 -8.65
CA GLU A 97 10.11 -1.29 -8.66
C GLU A 97 9.13 -1.82 -7.61
N PHE A 98 8.45 -2.91 -7.96
CA PHE A 98 7.75 -3.78 -7.04
C PHE A 98 8.40 -5.15 -7.05
N LYS A 99 8.68 -5.69 -5.86
CA LYS A 99 9.15 -7.07 -5.67
C LYS A 99 8.29 -7.76 -4.62
N LYS A 100 7.91 -9.00 -4.89
CA LYS A 100 7.30 -9.89 -3.92
C LYS A 100 8.11 -11.17 -3.87
N ASP A 101 8.87 -11.31 -2.80
CA ASP A 101 9.48 -12.57 -2.37
C ASP A 101 8.66 -13.14 -1.20
N LEU A 102 9.23 -13.18 0.01
CA LEU A 102 8.49 -13.45 1.23
C LEU A 102 7.42 -12.37 1.47
N PHE A 103 7.74 -11.10 1.22
CA PHE A 103 6.86 -9.96 1.47
C PHE A 103 6.76 -9.03 0.24
N PRO A 104 5.69 -8.24 0.08
CA PRO A 104 5.63 -7.16 -0.88
C PRO A 104 6.59 -6.02 -0.48
N HIS A 105 7.37 -5.59 -1.46
CA HIS A 105 8.33 -4.52 -1.39
C HIS A 105 8.08 -3.51 -2.51
N PHE A 106 8.03 -2.24 -2.14
CA PHE A 106 7.88 -1.11 -3.07
C PHE A 106 9.11 -0.21 -2.94
N TYR A 107 9.73 0.07 -4.07
CA TYR A 107 10.88 0.96 -4.14
C TYR A 107 10.42 2.27 -4.76
N TYR A 108 10.47 3.35 -3.97
CA TYR A 108 10.08 4.68 -4.39
C TYR A 108 11.31 5.54 -4.63
N LYS A 109 11.22 6.43 -5.62
CA LYS A 109 12.24 7.46 -5.88
C LYS A 109 11.58 8.79 -6.22
N ALA A 110 11.89 9.82 -5.44
CA ALA A 110 11.49 11.19 -5.72
C ALA A 110 12.44 12.20 -5.07
N GLY A 111 12.69 13.34 -5.73
CA GLY A 111 13.48 14.43 -5.15
C GLY A 111 14.90 14.08 -4.68
N GLY A 112 15.52 13.04 -5.26
CA GLY A 112 16.85 12.56 -4.84
C GLY A 112 16.85 11.62 -3.62
N VAL A 113 15.67 11.23 -3.13
CA VAL A 113 15.48 10.25 -2.06
C VAL A 113 14.96 8.93 -2.66
N GLU A 114 15.48 7.81 -2.16
CA GLU A 114 15.06 6.46 -2.49
C GLU A 114 14.69 5.71 -1.20
N ILE A 115 13.46 5.21 -1.11
CA ILE A 115 12.98 4.45 0.04
C ILE A 115 12.41 3.10 -0.40
N LYS A 116 12.61 2.07 0.44
CA LYS A 116 11.94 0.78 0.33
C LYS A 116 10.85 0.70 1.39
N LYS A 117 9.61 0.50 0.96
CA LYS A 117 8.47 0.13 1.81
C LYS A 117 8.28 -1.38 1.77
N SER A 118 8.17 -2.02 2.92
CA SER A 118 7.88 -3.45 3.05
C SER A 118 6.64 -3.66 3.90
N ILE A 119 5.76 -4.58 3.51
CA ILE A 119 4.53 -4.88 4.25
C ILE A 119 4.51 -6.35 4.61
N ALA A 120 4.26 -6.66 5.88
CA ALA A 120 4.15 -8.03 6.37
C ALA A 120 2.99 -8.15 7.34
N MET A 121 2.44 -9.35 7.49
CA MET A 121 1.53 -9.67 8.59
C MET A 121 2.19 -10.61 9.59
N VAL A 122 1.95 -10.35 10.87
CA VAL A 122 2.41 -11.22 11.95
C VAL A 122 1.56 -12.47 11.95
N HIS A 123 2.19 -13.65 11.98
CA HIS A 123 1.47 -14.90 12.02
C HIS A 123 0.66 -15.02 13.32
N SER A 124 -0.60 -15.40 13.20
CA SER A 124 -1.55 -15.62 14.30
C SER A 124 -1.95 -14.34 15.04
N GLU A 125 -1.76 -13.17 14.43
CA GLU A 125 -2.18 -11.88 14.97
C GLU A 125 -2.84 -11.02 13.91
N ASN A 126 -3.85 -10.23 14.29
CA ASN A 126 -4.42 -9.18 13.43
C ASN A 126 -3.52 -7.93 13.45
N THR A 127 -2.28 -8.11 13.00
CA THR A 127 -1.22 -7.10 13.03
C THR A 127 -0.53 -7.03 11.67
N THR A 128 -0.52 -5.82 11.08
CA THR A 128 0.26 -5.52 9.88
C THR A 128 1.44 -4.63 10.26
N VAL A 129 2.63 -5.04 9.84
CA VAL A 129 3.87 -4.29 10.02
C VAL A 129 4.25 -3.65 8.69
N ILE A 130 4.52 -2.35 8.72
CA ILE A 130 5.03 -1.61 7.58
C ILE A 130 6.39 -1.05 7.99
N SER A 131 7.42 -1.38 7.21
CA SER A 131 8.79 -0.92 7.44
C SER A 131 9.25 -0.05 6.28
N TYR A 132 9.89 1.06 6.62
CA TYR A 132 10.51 1.98 5.67
C TYR A 132 12.01 1.95 5.87
N GLU A 133 12.74 1.67 4.80
CA GLU A 133 14.20 1.69 4.75
C GLU A 133 14.64 2.80 3.80
N VAL A 134 15.51 3.70 4.27
CA VAL A 134 16.10 4.75 3.44
C VAL A 134 17.31 4.17 2.72
N LEU A 135 17.21 3.99 1.41
CA LEU A 135 18.28 3.42 0.58
C LEU A 135 19.27 4.49 0.14
N LYS A 136 18.76 5.70 -0.16
CA LYS A 136 19.56 6.86 -0.54
C LYS A 136 18.81 8.13 -0.14
N ALA A 137 19.53 9.12 0.38
CA ALA A 137 19.01 10.46 0.61
C ALA A 137 20.12 11.49 0.37
N GLU A 138 19.97 12.32 -0.65
CA GLU A 138 20.94 13.39 -0.96
C GLU A 138 20.77 14.61 -0.03
N LYS A 139 19.59 14.73 0.60
CA LYS A 139 19.22 15.79 1.53
C LYS A 139 18.38 15.20 2.67
N GLU A 140 18.26 15.96 3.75
CA GLU A 140 17.25 15.69 4.78
C GLU A 140 15.85 15.77 4.17
N PHE A 141 14.96 14.90 4.64
CA PHE A 141 13.58 14.84 4.18
C PHE A 141 12.68 14.39 5.33
N MET A 142 11.40 14.72 5.22
CA MET A 142 10.36 14.22 6.11
C MET A 142 9.48 13.22 5.37
N LEU A 143 9.16 12.10 6.02
CA LEU A 143 8.16 11.15 5.56
C LEU A 143 6.90 11.32 6.41
N GLU A 144 5.89 11.95 5.84
CA GLU A 144 4.57 12.07 6.47
C GLU A 144 3.75 10.79 6.19
N LEU A 145 3.12 10.25 7.22
CA LEU A 145 2.33 9.02 7.15
C LEU A 145 0.89 9.31 7.59
N MET A 146 -0.08 9.04 6.72
CA MET A 146 -1.51 9.30 6.94
C MET A 146 -2.30 7.99 6.87
N PRO A 147 -2.55 7.32 8.01
CA PRO A 147 -3.35 6.10 8.03
C PRO A 147 -4.83 6.44 7.77
N LEU A 148 -5.43 5.77 6.77
CA LEU A 148 -6.85 5.84 6.48
C LEU A 148 -7.58 4.71 7.21
N ILE A 149 -8.21 5.07 8.32
CA ILE A 149 -9.01 4.16 9.16
C ILE A 149 -10.42 4.10 8.59
N SER A 150 -10.98 2.90 8.45
CA SER A 150 -12.33 2.72 7.89
C SER A 150 -13.31 2.07 8.85
N ASP A 151 -12.84 1.29 9.83
CA ASP A 151 -13.65 0.59 10.85
C ASP A 151 -15.01 0.10 10.32
N ARG A 152 -14.97 -0.72 9.25
CA ARG A 152 -16.17 -1.21 8.56
C ARG A 152 -16.20 -2.72 8.45
N GLY A 153 -17.40 -3.30 8.43
CA GLY A 153 -17.59 -4.69 8.06
C GLY A 153 -17.04 -4.98 6.66
N HIS A 154 -16.36 -6.11 6.48
CA HIS A 154 -15.73 -6.48 5.21
C HIS A 154 -16.74 -6.67 4.06
N HIS A 155 -18.00 -7.00 4.38
CA HIS A 155 -19.10 -7.08 3.43
C HIS A 155 -19.90 -5.76 3.28
N GLU A 156 -19.53 -4.72 4.02
CA GLU A 156 -20.27 -3.46 4.12
C GLU A 156 -19.47 -2.32 3.47
N LEU A 157 -20.18 -1.33 2.94
CA LEU A 157 -19.60 -0.06 2.52
C LEU A 157 -19.91 0.98 3.59
N THR A 158 -18.91 1.76 4.00
CA THR A 158 -19.19 3.01 4.71
C THR A 158 -19.89 3.97 3.74
N HIS A 159 -21.01 4.55 4.17
CA HIS A 159 -21.69 5.59 3.40
C HIS A 159 -20.76 6.81 3.25
N ALA A 160 -20.78 7.43 2.08
CA ALA A 160 -20.06 8.69 1.86
C ALA A 160 -20.65 9.79 2.77
N ASN A 161 -19.77 10.60 3.37
CA ASN A 161 -20.15 11.83 4.09
C ASN A 161 -20.61 12.93 3.13
#